data_AF-A0A537X4W8-F1
#
_entry.id   AF-A0A537X4W8-F1
#
_cell.length_a   1.000
_cell.length_b   1.000
_cell.length_c   1.000
_cell.angle_alpha   90.00
_cell.angle_beta   90.00
_cell.angle_gamma   90.00
#
_symmetry.space_group_name_H-M   'P 1'
#
loop_
_entity.id
_entity.type
_entity.pdbx_description
1 polymer ?
#
loop_
_entity_poly.entity_id
_entity_poly.type
_entity_poly.pdbx_seq_one_letter_code
_entity_poly.pdbx_strand_id
1 'polypeptide(L)'
;MRRVGGGGRVADVEADVVIGDVSGVPDAVAEVTPWASGGPTGAELPIEMLETLAERLKIGGRLYLPTGTMQAEERVLEVARSLFGDDNLHPLAVREFPLPTTVARSPAVQRLVDEGTLDMRQRGTRLVWRLTVWRCTRTGHPAPTGIMPAGTAP
;
A
#
# COMPACT_ATOMS: atom_id res chain seq x y z
N MET A 1 28.12 9.48 33.83
CA MET A 1 27.63 9.39 32.43
C MET A 1 27.21 7.95 32.16
N ARG A 2 25.91 7.67 32.04
CA ARG A 2 25.36 6.38 31.61
C ARG A 2 24.61 6.62 30.30
N ARG A 3 25.04 5.98 29.21
CA ARG A 3 24.27 5.94 27.96
C ARG A 3 23.01 5.12 28.22
N VAL A 4 21.85 5.72 27.98
CA VAL A 4 20.60 5.00 27.79
C VAL A 4 20.65 4.43 26.37
N GLY A 5 20.86 3.12 26.25
CA GLY A 5 20.73 2.40 24.99
C GLY A 5 19.26 2.18 24.68
N GLY A 6 18.60 3.21 24.15
CA GLY A 6 17.24 3.12 23.62
C GLY A 6 17.28 2.84 22.13
N GLY A 7 16.95 1.62 21.73
CA GLY A 7 16.90 1.22 20.33
C GLY A 7 16.43 -0.22 20.20
N GLY A 8 15.24 -0.51 20.72
CA GLY A 8 14.56 -1.76 20.38
C GLY A 8 14.33 -1.74 18.87
N ARG A 9 14.92 -2.70 18.14
CA ARG A 9 14.67 -2.84 16.71
C ARG A 9 13.21 -3.26 16.56
N VAL A 10 12.46 -2.58 15.69
CA VAL A 10 11.08 -2.94 15.31
C VAL A 10 11.00 -4.38 14.73
N ALA A 11 12.14 -5.02 14.46
CA ALA A 11 12.27 -6.40 14.03
C ALA A 11 11.71 -7.45 15.00
N ASP A 12 11.76 -7.20 16.31
CA ASP A 12 11.41 -8.23 17.32
C ASP A 12 9.97 -8.10 17.86
N VAL A 13 9.12 -7.30 17.20
CA VAL A 13 7.75 -7.02 17.67
C VAL A 13 6.74 -7.83 16.88
N GLU A 14 6.01 -8.71 17.57
CA GLU A 14 4.75 -9.26 17.07
C GLU A 14 3.59 -8.34 17.41
N ALA A 15 2.89 -7.83 16.40
CA ALA A 15 1.84 -6.84 16.56
C ALA A 15 0.43 -7.46 16.50
N ASP A 16 -0.46 -7.01 17.39
CA ASP A 16 -1.90 -7.29 17.29
C ASP A 16 -2.58 -6.39 16.24
N VAL A 17 -2.08 -5.15 16.09
CA VAL A 17 -2.59 -4.15 15.15
C VAL A 17 -1.43 -3.41 14.50
N VAL A 18 -1.53 -3.21 13.18
CA VAL A 18 -0.65 -2.37 12.39
C VAL A 18 -1.49 -1.37 11.58
N ILE A 19 -0.99 -0.14 11.45
CA ILE A 19 -1.51 0.86 10.51
C ILE A 19 -0.46 1.02 9.40
N GLY A 20 -0.81 0.60 8.18
CA GLY A 20 0.07 0.62 7.02
C GLY A 20 0.05 1.96 6.28
N ASP A 21 0.26 3.06 6.99
CA ASP A 21 0.28 4.41 6.42
C ASP A 21 1.63 4.68 5.75
N VAL A 22 1.75 4.25 4.49
CA VAL A 22 2.91 4.48 3.64
C VAL A 22 2.48 5.24 2.39
N SER A 23 3.40 6.01 1.81
CA SER A 23 3.05 6.79 0.63
C SER A 23 2.69 5.88 -0.55
N GLY A 24 1.55 6.17 -1.16
CA GLY A 24 1.02 5.50 -2.35
C GLY A 24 1.08 6.36 -3.61
N VAL A 25 1.91 7.41 -3.67
CA VAL A 25 1.86 8.38 -4.78
C VAL A 25 2.91 8.06 -5.85
N PRO A 26 2.56 7.90 -7.13
CA PRO A 26 3.56 7.69 -8.19
C PRO A 26 4.59 8.82 -8.26
N ASP A 27 5.84 8.51 -8.61
CA ASP A 27 6.94 9.48 -8.76
C ASP A 27 6.51 10.72 -9.57
N ALA A 28 5.90 10.50 -10.74
CA ALA A 28 5.45 11.55 -11.63
C ALA A 28 4.37 12.47 -11.02
N VAL A 29 3.60 11.98 -10.03
CA VAL A 29 2.64 12.80 -9.28
C VAL A 29 3.36 13.54 -8.14
N ALA A 30 4.29 12.88 -7.46
CA ALA A 30 5.10 13.49 -6.40
C ALA A 30 5.96 14.66 -6.94
N GLU A 31 6.43 14.59 -8.18
CA GLU A 31 7.17 15.68 -8.84
C GLU A 31 6.38 16.99 -8.97
N VAL A 32 5.05 16.91 -9.02
CA VAL A 32 4.15 18.07 -9.23
C VAL A 32 3.28 18.37 -8.01
N THR A 33 3.56 17.75 -6.87
CA THR A 33 2.80 17.89 -5.61
C THR A 33 3.73 17.97 -4.40
N PRO A 34 3.24 18.37 -3.22
CA PRO A 34 4.01 18.26 -1.98
C PRO A 34 3.99 16.84 -1.36
N TRP A 35 3.48 15.84 -2.08
CA TRP A 35 3.34 14.48 -1.55
C TRP A 35 4.62 13.67 -1.74
N ALA A 36 4.93 12.80 -0.77
CA ALA A 36 6.08 11.90 -0.86
C ALA A 36 5.84 10.84 -1.94
N SER A 37 6.89 10.40 -2.64
CA SER A 37 6.75 9.29 -3.58
C SER A 37 6.57 7.94 -2.88
N GLY A 38 5.75 7.09 -3.48
CA GLY A 38 5.57 5.66 -3.20
C GLY A 38 6.29 4.74 -4.20
N GLY A 39 7.04 5.31 -5.15
CA GLY A 39 7.71 4.63 -6.25
C GLY A 39 7.09 4.93 -7.62
N PRO A 40 7.54 4.26 -8.70
CA PRO A 40 7.12 4.56 -10.06
C PRO A 40 5.61 4.52 -10.29
N THR A 41 4.89 3.62 -9.62
CA THR A 41 3.43 3.48 -9.74
C THR A 41 2.68 3.82 -8.46
N GLY A 42 3.42 4.18 -7.40
CA GLY A 42 2.89 4.35 -6.06
C GLY A 42 2.57 3.04 -5.35
N ALA A 43 2.68 1.87 -6.00
CA ALA A 43 2.41 0.58 -5.38
C ALA A 43 3.65 -0.03 -4.71
N GLU A 44 4.85 0.43 -5.04
CA GLU A 44 6.10 -0.21 -4.65
C GLU A 44 6.33 -0.19 -3.12
N LEU A 45 6.25 0.98 -2.48
CA LEU A 45 6.39 1.06 -1.01
C LEU A 45 5.25 0.34 -0.25
N PRO A 46 3.96 0.44 -0.65
CA PRO A 46 2.91 -0.38 -0.07
C PRO A 46 3.15 -1.88 -0.17
N ILE A 47 3.64 -2.37 -1.31
CA ILE A 47 3.92 -3.80 -1.52
C ILE A 47 5.10 -4.24 -0.64
N GLU A 48 6.20 -3.50 -0.63
CA GLU A 48 7.36 -3.81 0.23
C GLU A 48 6.98 -3.88 1.72
N MET A 49 6.13 -2.93 2.16
CA MET A 49 5.58 -2.94 3.51
C MET A 49 4.73 -4.20 3.75
N LEU A 50 3.81 -4.55 2.85
CA LEU A 50 2.95 -5.73 2.99
C LEU A 50 3.78 -7.01 3.14
N GLU A 51 4.77 -7.20 2.27
CA GLU A 51 5.66 -8.37 2.27
C GLU A 51 6.47 -8.46 3.56
N THR A 52 6.95 -7.33 4.10
CA THR A 52 7.71 -7.29 5.35
C THR A 52 6.84 -7.50 6.59
N LEU A 53 5.58 -7.07 6.54
CA LEU A 53 4.70 -7.01 7.71
C LEU A 53 3.92 -8.30 7.97
N ALA A 54 3.55 -9.04 6.91
CA ALA A 54 2.69 -10.22 7.03
C ALA A 54 3.22 -11.23 8.07
N GLU A 55 4.54 -11.39 8.15
CA GLU A 55 5.20 -12.31 9.09
C GLU A 55 5.21 -11.81 10.55
N ARG A 56 5.06 -10.51 10.77
CA ARG A 56 5.14 -9.85 12.09
C ARG A 56 3.78 -9.62 12.76
N LEU A 57 2.69 -9.78 12.01
CA LEU A 57 1.35 -9.65 12.56
C LEU A 57 0.97 -10.95 13.27
N LYS A 58 0.44 -10.93 14.49
CA LYS A 58 0.00 -12.18 15.14
C LYS A 58 -1.12 -12.85 14.34
N ILE A 59 -1.33 -14.16 14.52
CA ILE A 59 -2.56 -14.81 14.05
C ILE A 59 -3.76 -14.13 14.71
N GLY A 60 -4.76 -13.74 13.92
CA GLY A 60 -5.91 -12.94 14.35
C GLY A 60 -5.62 -11.43 14.45
N GLY A 61 -4.36 -11.02 14.27
CA GLY A 61 -3.95 -9.63 14.19
C GLY A 61 -4.45 -8.95 12.92
N ARG A 62 -4.47 -7.62 12.94
CA ARG A 62 -5.10 -6.79 11.90
C ARG A 62 -4.15 -5.75 11.34
N LEU A 63 -4.11 -5.65 10.02
CA LEU A 63 -3.55 -4.52 9.31
C LEU A 63 -4.68 -3.61 8.84
N TYR A 64 -4.57 -2.32 9.13
CA TYR A 64 -5.37 -1.28 8.48
C TYR A 64 -4.54 -0.69 7.34
N LEU A 65 -4.96 -0.95 6.11
CA LEU A 65 -4.25 -0.59 4.88
C LEU A 65 -5.04 0.48 4.13
N PRO A 66 -4.62 1.75 4.18
CA PRO A 66 -5.11 2.75 3.25
C PRO A 66 -4.59 2.47 1.84
N THR A 67 -5.48 2.39 0.86
CA THR A 67 -5.15 2.42 -0.57
C THR A 67 -5.98 3.49 -1.25
N GLY A 68 -5.54 3.95 -2.42
CA GLY A 68 -6.43 4.75 -3.24
C GLY A 68 -6.14 4.66 -4.72
N THR A 69 -7.10 5.10 -5.53
CA THR A 69 -7.00 5.09 -6.99
C THR A 69 -6.01 6.12 -7.55
N MET A 70 -5.31 6.80 -6.66
CA MET A 70 -4.14 7.64 -6.92
C MET A 70 -2.82 6.88 -7.02
N GLN A 71 -2.89 5.55 -7.05
CA GLN A 71 -1.78 4.61 -7.21
C GLN A 71 -2.24 3.45 -8.10
N ALA A 72 -1.32 2.56 -8.48
CA ALA A 72 -1.69 1.25 -9.02
C ALA A 72 -2.35 0.35 -7.95
N GLU A 73 -3.56 0.72 -7.54
CA GLU A 73 -4.29 0.16 -6.39
C GLU A 73 -4.47 -1.35 -6.50
N GLU A 74 -4.82 -1.84 -7.68
CA GLU A 74 -5.07 -3.27 -7.88
C GLU A 74 -3.82 -4.12 -7.62
N ARG A 75 -2.63 -3.64 -7.98
CA ARG A 75 -1.36 -4.34 -7.66
C ARG A 75 -1.16 -4.49 -6.15
N VAL A 76 -1.49 -3.46 -5.38
CA VAL A 76 -1.41 -3.50 -3.91
C VAL A 76 -2.45 -4.48 -3.34
N LEU A 77 -3.68 -4.46 -3.87
CA LEU A 77 -4.75 -5.34 -3.42
C LEU A 77 -4.50 -6.80 -3.79
N GLU A 78 -3.93 -7.10 -4.96
CA GLU A 78 -3.50 -8.45 -5.35
C GLU A 78 -2.49 -9.04 -4.36
N VAL A 79 -1.48 -8.26 -3.95
CA VAL A 79 -0.51 -8.69 -2.94
C VAL A 79 -1.16 -8.85 -1.56
N ALA A 80 -2.03 -7.91 -1.16
CA ALA A 80 -2.75 -8.05 0.10
C ALA A 80 -3.65 -9.31 0.10
N ARG A 81 -4.34 -9.59 -1.01
CA ARG A 81 -5.15 -10.80 -1.19
C ARG A 81 -4.31 -12.08 -1.12
N SER A 82 -3.13 -12.11 -1.74
CA SER A 82 -2.26 -13.28 -1.68
C SER A 82 -1.71 -13.56 -0.27
N LEU A 83 -1.46 -12.51 0.51
CA LEU A 83 -0.90 -12.62 1.87
C LEU A 83 -1.96 -12.93 2.93
N PHE A 84 -3.15 -12.32 2.83
CA PHE A 84 -4.18 -12.43 3.85
C PHE A 84 -5.35 -13.34 3.44
N GLY A 85 -5.55 -13.59 2.14
CA GLY A 85 -6.71 -14.28 1.58
C GLY A 85 -7.88 -13.32 1.31
N ASP A 86 -8.60 -13.56 0.22
CA ASP A 86 -9.70 -12.70 -0.26
C ASP A 86 -10.76 -12.43 0.82
N ASP A 87 -11.18 -13.48 1.53
CA ASP A 87 -12.19 -13.39 2.59
C ASP A 87 -11.73 -12.60 3.83
N ASN A 88 -10.45 -12.22 3.90
CA ASN A 88 -9.87 -11.49 5.02
C ASN A 88 -9.63 -10.01 4.73
N LEU A 89 -9.90 -9.53 3.52
CA LEU A 89 -9.82 -8.12 3.14
C LEU A 89 -11.22 -7.49 3.17
N HIS A 90 -11.42 -6.56 4.09
CA HIS A 90 -12.71 -5.88 4.24
C HIS A 90 -12.56 -4.36 4.11
N PRO A 91 -13.29 -3.70 3.20
CA PRO A 91 -13.31 -2.25 3.16
C PRO A 91 -14.05 -1.71 4.39
N LEU A 92 -13.42 -0.79 5.12
CA LEU A 92 -13.99 -0.17 6.32
C LEU A 92 -14.49 1.24 6.08
N ALA A 93 -13.75 2.01 5.27
CA ALA A 93 -14.09 3.38 4.95
C ALA A 93 -13.70 3.68 3.52
N VAL A 94 -14.58 4.39 2.82
CA VAL A 94 -14.34 4.90 1.47
C VAL A 94 -14.57 6.40 1.47
N ARG A 95 -13.64 7.16 0.88
CA ARG A 95 -13.75 8.61 0.71
C ARG A 95 -13.31 8.98 -0.70
N GLU A 96 -13.99 9.96 -1.28
CA GLU A 96 -13.59 10.54 -2.55
C GLU A 96 -13.03 11.94 -2.32
N PHE A 97 -11.98 12.28 -3.04
CA PHE A 97 -11.32 13.57 -2.96
C PHE A 97 -11.18 14.15 -4.37
N PRO A 98 -11.46 15.45 -4.55
CA PRO A 98 -11.16 16.12 -5.81
C PRO A 98 -9.65 16.22 -5.98
N LEU A 99 -9.16 15.83 -7.15
CA LEU A 99 -7.78 16.07 -7.54
C LEU A 99 -7.59 17.58 -7.78
N PRO A 100 -6.56 18.22 -7.22
CA PRO A 100 -6.30 19.64 -7.47
C PRO A 100 -6.12 19.91 -8.98
N THR A 101 -6.71 20.99 -9.48
CA THR A 101 -6.73 21.31 -10.92
C THR A 101 -5.33 21.37 -11.54
N THR A 102 -4.34 21.86 -10.79
CA THR A 102 -2.94 21.92 -11.25
C THR A 102 -2.37 20.53 -11.51
N VAL A 103 -2.69 19.56 -10.63
CA VAL A 103 -2.26 18.17 -10.76
C VAL A 103 -3.02 17.49 -11.90
N ALA A 104 -4.34 17.70 -11.97
CA ALA A 104 -5.20 17.15 -13.02
C ALA A 104 -4.80 17.61 -14.45
N ARG A 105 -4.14 18.76 -14.59
CA ARG A 105 -3.65 19.28 -15.88
C ARG A 105 -2.22 18.86 -16.20
N SER A 106 -1.54 18.16 -15.31
CA SER A 106 -0.19 17.67 -15.55
C SER A 106 -0.21 16.61 -16.67
N PRO A 107 0.60 16.76 -17.73
CA PRO A 107 0.70 15.74 -18.78
C PRO A 107 1.15 14.37 -18.25
N ALA A 108 1.96 14.35 -17.19
CA ALA A 108 2.41 13.12 -16.57
C ALA A 108 1.27 12.39 -15.85
N VAL A 109 0.42 13.14 -15.13
CA VAL A 109 -0.78 12.60 -14.48
C VAL A 109 -1.77 12.09 -15.52
N GLN A 110 -2.02 12.86 -16.59
CA GLN A 110 -2.92 12.45 -17.67
C GLN A 110 -2.45 11.13 -18.30
N ARG A 111 -1.15 10.98 -18.56
CA ARG A 111 -0.57 9.75 -19.10
C ARG A 111 -0.84 8.56 -18.18
N LEU A 112 -0.63 8.70 -16.87
CA LEU A 112 -0.87 7.62 -15.91
C LEU A 112 -2.35 7.22 -15.85
N VAL A 113 -3.27 8.16 -16.06
CA VAL A 113 -4.71 7.87 -16.19
C VAL A 113 -4.99 7.13 -17.50
N ASP A 114 -4.44 7.59 -18.62
CA ASP A 114 -4.63 6.99 -19.95
C ASP A 114 -4.07 5.56 -20.02
N GLU A 115 -2.96 5.31 -19.31
CA GLU A 115 -2.32 3.99 -19.16
C GLU A 115 -3.05 3.08 -18.16
N GLY A 116 -4.02 3.60 -17.41
CA GLY A 116 -4.78 2.85 -16.40
C GLY A 116 -4.04 2.63 -15.08
N THR A 117 -2.88 3.26 -14.87
CA THR A 117 -2.17 3.24 -13.58
C THR A 117 -2.97 3.98 -12.50
N LEU A 118 -3.67 5.05 -12.87
CA LEU A 118 -4.55 5.83 -11.99
C LEU A 118 -6.02 5.68 -12.39
N ASP A 119 -6.87 5.19 -11.49
CA ASP A 119 -8.33 5.13 -11.69
C ASP A 119 -9.00 6.43 -11.21
N MET A 120 -9.14 7.38 -12.14
CA MET A 120 -9.76 8.66 -11.88
C MET A 120 -11.19 8.68 -12.40
N ARG A 121 -12.13 9.24 -11.62
CA ARG A 121 -13.51 9.46 -12.07
C ARG A 121 -13.74 10.92 -12.37
N GLN A 122 -14.46 11.21 -13.45
CA GLN A 122 -14.92 12.56 -13.74
C GLN A 122 -16.21 12.85 -12.95
N ARG A 123 -16.21 13.89 -12.13
CA ARG A 123 -17.40 14.39 -11.43
C ARG A 123 -17.60 15.86 -11.71
N GLY A 124 -18.51 16.18 -12.63
CA GLY A 124 -18.67 17.52 -13.16
C GLY A 124 -17.41 17.96 -13.90
N THR A 125 -16.75 19.02 -13.45
CA THR A 125 -15.49 19.53 -14.03
C THR A 125 -14.23 19.03 -13.31
N ARG A 126 -14.36 18.23 -12.25
CA ARG A 126 -13.22 17.76 -11.45
C ARG A 126 -12.96 16.28 -11.67
N LEU A 127 -11.69 15.92 -11.78
CA LEU A 127 -11.25 14.55 -11.54
C LEU A 127 -11.30 14.27 -10.04
N VAL A 128 -11.82 13.12 -9.67
CA VAL A 128 -11.87 12.64 -8.29
C VAL A 128 -11.17 11.30 -8.18
N TRP A 129 -10.45 11.13 -7.09
CA TRP A 129 -9.83 9.86 -6.70
C TRP A 129 -10.47 9.33 -5.43
N ARG A 130 -10.37 8.02 -5.23
CA ARG A 130 -10.96 7.32 -4.09
C ARG A 130 -9.86 6.82 -3.17
N LEU A 131 -10.03 7.05 -1.87
CA LEU A 131 -9.27 6.39 -0.81
C LEU A 131 -10.17 5.34 -0.16
N THR A 132 -9.64 4.14 0.03
CA THR A 132 -10.28 3.05 0.78
C THR A 132 -9.36 2.63 1.92
N VAL A 133 -9.90 2.55 3.14
CA VAL A 133 -9.21 1.90 4.25
C VAL A 133 -9.70 0.46 4.33
N TRP A 134 -8.78 -0.48 4.16
CA TRP A 134 -9.04 -1.92 4.27
C TRP A 134 -8.62 -2.43 5.63
N ARG A 135 -9.36 -3.42 6.15
CA ARG A 135 -8.92 -4.28 7.25
C ARG A 135 -8.51 -5.63 6.66
N CYS A 136 -7.24 -5.96 6.80
CA CYS A 136 -6.68 -7.26 6.47
C CYS A 136 -6.47 -8.04 7.77
N THR A 137 -6.96 -9.27 7.86
CA THR A 137 -6.80 -10.11 9.06
C THR A 137 -5.87 -11.27 8.76
N ARG A 138 -4.80 -11.45 9.56
CA ARG A 138 -3.94 -12.64 9.41
C ARG A 138 -4.68 -13.86 9.94
N THR A 139 -5.17 -14.70 9.05
CA THR A 139 -5.56 -16.06 9.41
C THR A 139 -4.33 -16.95 9.44
N GLY A 140 -4.35 -18.05 10.21
CA GLY A 140 -3.22 -18.99 10.31
C GLY A 140 -2.86 -19.75 9.02
N HIS A 141 -3.25 -19.22 7.86
CA HIS A 141 -2.75 -19.67 6.57
C HIS A 141 -1.25 -19.31 6.50
N PRO A 142 -0.36 -20.24 6.15
CA PRO A 142 1.03 -19.89 5.92
C PRO A 142 1.08 -18.87 4.78
N ALA A 143 1.91 -17.83 4.93
CA ALA A 143 2.24 -16.97 3.81
C ALA A 143 2.75 -17.86 2.66
N PRO A 144 2.42 -17.57 1.39
CA PRO A 144 2.96 -18.32 0.26
C PRO A 144 4.48 -18.31 0.38
N THR A 145 5.05 -19.49 0.60
CA THR A 145 6.49 -19.64 0.84
C THR A 145 7.22 -19.16 -0.40
N GLY A 146 8.07 -18.16 -0.22
CA GLY A 146 8.86 -17.56 -1.29
C GLY A 146 9.55 -18.63 -2.15
N ILE A 147 9.67 -18.31 -3.44
CA ILE A 147 10.43 -19.08 -4.42
C ILE A 147 11.80 -19.41 -3.83
N MET A 148 12.02 -20.68 -3.48
CA MET A 148 13.33 -21.14 -3.03
C MET A 148 14.34 -20.97 -4.17
N PRO A 149 15.55 -20.42 -3.93
CA PRO A 149 16.63 -20.52 -4.89
C PRO A 149 17.00 -21.99 -5.08
N ALA A 150 17.09 -22.40 -6.35
CA ALA A 150 17.38 -23.77 -6.72
C ALA A 150 18.75 -24.22 -6.18
N GLY A 151 18.71 -25.28 -5.37
CA GLY A 151 19.70 -26.35 -5.38
C GLY A 151 20.98 -26.11 -4.59
N THR A 152 21.09 -26.85 -3.48
CA THR A 152 22.29 -27.69 -3.26
C THR A 152 21.82 -29.01 -2.64
N ALA A 153 21.87 -30.08 -3.44
CA ALA A 153 21.73 -31.45 -2.97
C ALA A 153 23.11 -31.97 -2.50
N PRO A 154 23.15 -32.96 -1.57
CA PRO A 154 24.37 -33.38 -0.87
C PRO A 154 25.39 -34.12 -1.73
#